data_AF-A0A1I7GJ31-F1
#
_entry.id   AF-A0A1I7GJ31-F1
#
_cell.length_a   1.000
_cell.length_b   1.000
_cell.length_c   1.000
_cell.angle_alpha   90.00
_cell.angle_beta   90.00
_cell.angle_gamma   90.00
#
_symmetry.space_group_name_H-M   'P 1'
#
loop_
_entity.id
_entity.type
_entity.pdbx_description
1 polymer ?
#
loop_
_entity_poly.entity_id
_entity_poly.type
_entity_poly.pdbx_seq_one_letter_code
_entity_poly.pdbx_strand_id
1 'polypeptide(L)'
;MNAGLSSVAPQPVRAHAIEQQLRAQLQPTQLEVLDESAAHAGHSGANAEGYGSHFRVRIASPLFTGKSRVTRHRLVYDALQNFIDQGLHALAIEIIESP
;
A
#
# COMPACT_ATOMS: atom_id res chain seq x y z
N MET A 1 4.11 0.29 42.13
CA MET A 1 4.91 -0.78 41.51
C MET A 1 4.58 -0.78 40.03
N ASN A 2 5.56 -0.44 39.20
CA ASN A 2 5.41 -0.24 37.75
C ASN A 2 5.13 -1.58 37.04
N ALA A 3 4.07 -1.64 36.23
CA ALA A 3 3.94 -2.60 35.14
C ALA A 3 3.86 -1.78 33.85
N GLY A 4 4.94 -1.87 33.05
CA GLY A 4 5.17 -1.04 31.88
C GLY A 4 4.14 -1.27 30.78
N LEU A 5 3.60 -0.17 30.27
CA LEU A 5 2.93 -0.14 28.97
C LEU A 5 4.02 -0.34 27.91
N SER A 6 4.20 -1.57 27.44
CA SER A 6 4.97 -1.84 26.23
C SER A 6 4.25 -1.16 25.07
N SER A 7 4.67 0.06 24.74
CA SER A 7 4.31 0.76 23.52
C SER A 7 4.84 -0.07 22.36
N VAL A 8 4.02 -0.98 21.82
CA VAL A 8 4.32 -1.65 20.56
C VAL A 8 4.38 -0.54 19.52
N ALA A 9 5.59 -0.19 19.09
CA ALA A 9 5.75 0.69 17.93
C ALA A 9 4.98 0.07 16.76
N PRO A 10 4.23 0.87 15.96
CA PRO A 10 3.54 0.35 14.80
C PRO A 10 4.55 -0.40 13.92
N GLN A 11 4.29 -1.68 13.66
CA GLN A 11 5.15 -2.47 12.77
C GLN A 11 5.03 -1.90 11.35
N PRO A 12 6.13 -1.75 10.61
CA PRO A 12 6.04 -1.24 9.25
C PRO A 12 5.22 -2.17 8.37
N VAL A 13 4.49 -1.57 7.43
CA VAL A 13 3.63 -2.29 6.49
C VAL A 13 4.48 -3.25 5.64
N ARG A 14 3.94 -4.44 5.35
CA ARG A 14 4.59 -5.42 4.45
C ARG A 14 3.85 -5.54 3.14
N ALA A 15 4.59 -5.69 2.04
CA ALA A 15 4.04 -5.90 0.70
C ALA A 15 2.99 -7.01 0.67
N HIS A 16 3.26 -8.15 1.32
CA HIS A 16 2.32 -9.28 1.39
C HIS A 16 0.95 -8.90 2.00
N ALA A 17 0.92 -8.02 3.01
CA ALA A 17 -0.33 -7.59 3.63
C ALA A 17 -1.15 -6.70 2.70
N ILE A 18 -0.47 -5.80 1.96
CA ILE A 18 -1.09 -4.99 0.90
C ILE A 18 -1.64 -5.91 -0.20
N GLU A 19 -0.87 -6.91 -0.62
CA GLU A 19 -1.31 -7.87 -1.63
C GLU A 19 -2.58 -8.61 -1.22
N GLN A 20 -2.63 -9.13 0.01
CA GLN A 20 -3.80 -9.83 0.54
C GLN A 20 -5.03 -8.92 0.57
N GLN A 21 -4.88 -7.68 1.04
CA GLN A 21 -5.96 -6.70 1.10
C GLN A 21 -6.50 -6.36 -0.29
N LEU A 22 -5.62 -6.08 -1.26
CA LEU A 22 -6.02 -5.76 -2.63
C LEU A 22 -6.68 -6.96 -3.30
N ARG A 23 -6.19 -8.18 -3.05
CA ARG A 23 -6.83 -9.40 -3.56
C ARG A 23 -8.25 -9.58 -3.03
N ALA A 24 -8.44 -9.35 -1.73
CA ALA A 24 -9.75 -9.48 -1.10
C ALA A 24 -10.74 -8.41 -1.58
N GLN A 25 -10.31 -7.15 -1.70
CA GLN A 25 -11.22 -6.04 -2.01
C GLN A 25 -11.45 -5.83 -3.51
N LEU A 26 -10.41 -5.99 -4.33
CA LEU A 26 -10.44 -5.58 -5.74
C LEU A 26 -10.41 -6.74 -6.73
N GLN A 27 -10.26 -7.99 -6.27
CA GLN A 27 -10.25 -9.19 -7.10
C GLN A 27 -9.40 -9.04 -8.38
N PRO A 28 -8.13 -8.62 -8.25
CA PRO A 28 -7.29 -8.30 -9.39
C PRO A 28 -6.95 -9.55 -10.18
N THR A 29 -6.93 -9.40 -11.50
CA THR A 29 -6.44 -10.43 -12.43
C THR A 29 -4.91 -10.41 -12.53
N GLN A 30 -4.29 -9.25 -12.28
CA GLN A 30 -2.85 -9.10 -12.14
C GLN A 30 -2.56 -8.16 -10.98
N LEU A 31 -1.57 -8.51 -10.16
CA LEU A 31 -1.17 -7.72 -9.00
C LEU A 31 0.32 -7.90 -8.73
N GLU A 32 1.03 -6.79 -8.64
CA GLU A 32 2.41 -6.68 -8.17
C GLU A 32 2.48 -5.55 -7.15
N VAL A 33 3.12 -5.82 -6.00
CA VAL A 33 3.34 -4.84 -4.93
C VAL A 33 4.83 -4.80 -4.62
N LEU A 34 5.44 -3.63 -4.79
CA LEU A 34 6.87 -3.41 -4.60
C LEU A 34 7.07 -2.43 -3.45
N ASP A 35 7.91 -2.79 -2.49
CA ASP A 35 8.37 -1.87 -1.45
C ASP A 35 9.53 -1.03 -2.00
N GLU A 36 9.28 0.27 -2.20
CA GLU A 36 10.27 1.23 -2.72
C GLU A 36 10.89 2.05 -1.58
N SER A 37 10.57 1.77 -0.31
CA SER A 37 11.00 2.58 0.84
C SER A 37 12.52 2.77 0.93
N ALA A 38 13.30 1.74 0.59
CA ALA A 38 14.75 1.82 0.65
C ALA A 38 15.31 2.89 -0.31
N ALA A 39 14.69 3.08 -1.47
CA ALA A 39 15.08 4.12 -2.44
C ALA A 39 14.74 5.54 -1.96
N HIS A 40 13.89 5.65 -0.93
CA HIS A 40 13.45 6.92 -0.34
C HIS A 40 13.98 7.10 1.09
N ALA A 41 14.92 6.27 1.54
CA ALA A 41 15.53 6.39 2.86
C ALA A 41 16.14 7.80 3.04
N GLY A 42 15.79 8.47 4.14
CA GLY A 42 16.27 9.83 4.46
C GLY A 42 15.48 10.97 3.80
N HIS A 43 14.47 10.70 2.99
CA HIS A 43 13.54 11.71 2.49
C HIS A 43 12.37 11.95 3.46
N SER A 44 11.63 13.05 3.25
CA SER A 44 10.39 13.31 4.01
C SER A 44 9.41 12.15 3.82
N GLY A 45 8.92 11.60 4.94
CA GLY A 45 8.00 10.46 4.93
C GLY A 45 8.65 9.08 4.98
N ALA A 46 9.99 8.99 4.94
CA ALA A 46 10.69 7.75 5.22
C ALA A 46 10.60 7.40 6.72
N ASN A 47 10.46 6.12 7.03
CA ASN A 47 10.59 5.63 8.39
C ASN A 47 12.04 5.23 8.70
N ALA A 48 12.36 5.03 9.98
CA ALA A 48 13.70 4.64 10.44
C ALA A 48 14.11 3.24 9.95
N GLU A 49 13.12 2.41 9.59
CA GLU A 49 13.29 1.01 9.22
C GLU A 49 13.74 0.83 7.76
N GLY A 50 13.47 1.81 6.89
CA GLY A 50 13.83 1.75 5.47
C GLY A 50 12.94 0.83 4.62
N TYR A 51 11.85 0.29 5.19
CA TYR A 51 10.84 -0.53 4.52
C TYR A 51 9.43 -0.17 5.03
N GLY A 52 8.37 -0.46 4.27
CA GLY A 52 7.01 -0.28 4.75
C GLY A 52 6.44 1.14 4.76
N SER A 53 7.10 2.10 4.11
CA SER A 53 6.64 3.51 4.02
C SER A 53 6.28 3.94 2.60
N HIS A 54 6.95 3.44 1.56
CA HIS A 54 6.71 3.79 0.16
C HIS A 54 6.47 2.52 -0.65
N PHE A 55 5.37 2.48 -1.39
CA PHE A 55 5.01 1.31 -2.20
C PHE A 55 4.60 1.70 -3.62
N ARG A 56 4.87 0.78 -4.56
CA ARG A 56 4.25 0.76 -5.88
C ARG A 56 3.30 -0.42 -5.97
N VAL A 57 2.10 -0.15 -6.47
CA VAL A 57 1.09 -1.15 -6.80
C VAL A 57 0.83 -1.11 -8.30
N ARG A 58 1.06 -2.24 -8.97
CA ARG A 58 0.70 -2.44 -10.38
C ARG A 58 -0.45 -3.43 -10.42
N ILE A 59 -1.59 -3.02 -10.95
CA ILE A 59 -2.84 -3.75 -10.75
C ILE A 59 -3.76 -3.70 -11.97
N ALA A 60 -4.27 -4.87 -12.37
CA ALA A 60 -5.42 -5.02 -13.27
C ALA A 60 -6.59 -5.62 -12.49
N SER A 61 -7.80 -5.09 -12.68
CA SER A 61 -9.02 -5.63 -12.06
C SER A 61 -10.22 -5.39 -12.98
N PRO A 62 -11.17 -6.36 -13.07
CA PRO A 62 -12.44 -6.14 -13.77
C PRO A 62 -13.26 -5.00 -13.17
N LEU A 63 -13.03 -4.65 -11.90
CA LEU A 63 -13.69 -3.52 -11.24
C LEU A 63 -13.23 -2.16 -11.80
N PHE A 64 -12.18 -2.10 -12.61
CA PHE A 64 -11.71 -0.87 -13.24
C PHE A 64 -12.40 -0.55 -14.58
N THR A 65 -13.12 -1.52 -15.15
CA THR A 65 -13.80 -1.38 -16.44
C THR A 65 -14.77 -0.20 -16.44
N GLY A 66 -14.70 0.64 -17.48
CA GLY A 66 -15.56 1.82 -17.63
C GLY A 66 -15.30 2.95 -16.61
N LYS A 67 -14.32 2.81 -15.71
CA LYS A 67 -13.97 3.84 -14.72
C LYS A 67 -12.83 4.72 -15.23
N SER A 68 -12.90 6.01 -14.88
CA SER A 68 -11.81 6.96 -15.14
C SER A 68 -10.55 6.60 -14.35
N ARG A 69 -9.38 7.07 -14.80
CA ARG A 69 -8.11 6.89 -14.07
C ARG A 69 -8.20 7.31 -12.60
N VAL A 70 -8.80 8.47 -12.33
CA VAL A 70 -8.96 8.98 -10.96
C VAL A 70 -9.82 8.04 -10.11
N THR A 71 -10.93 7.55 -10.67
CA THR A 71 -11.80 6.59 -9.96
C THR A 71 -11.09 5.27 -9.70
N ARG A 72 -10.29 4.75 -10.64
CA ARG A 72 -9.49 3.53 -10.45
C ARG A 72 -8.48 3.71 -9.31
N HIS A 73 -7.74 4.82 -9.31
CA HIS A 73 -6.79 5.12 -8.24
C HIS A 73 -7.49 5.25 -6.88
N ARG A 74 -8.66 5.91 -6.83
CA ARG A 74 -9.44 6.05 -5.60
C ARG A 74 -9.85 4.70 -5.02
N LEU A 75 -10.27 3.74 -5.84
CA LEU A 75 -10.58 2.37 -5.37
C LEU A 75 -9.37 1.69 -4.70
N VAL A 76 -8.17 1.89 -5.25
CA VAL A 76 -6.93 1.34 -4.67
C VAL A 76 -6.59 2.03 -3.35
N TYR A 77 -6.69 3.37 -3.29
CA TYR A 77 -6.49 4.13 -2.06
C TYR A 77 -7.49 3.72 -0.96
N ASP A 78 -8.78 3.67 -1.29
CA ASP A 78 -9.85 3.31 -0.36
C ASP A 78 -9.61 1.89 0.21
N ALA A 79 -9.16 0.95 -0.62
CA ALA A 79 -8.84 -0.41 -0.17
C ALA A 79 -7.65 -0.49 0.80
N LEU A 80 -6.74 0.49 0.75
CA LEU A 80 -5.49 0.53 1.52
C LEU A 80 -5.48 1.57 2.64
N GLN A 81 -6.60 2.24 2.92
CA GLN A 81 -6.69 3.30 3.92
C GLN A 81 -6.17 2.85 5.29
N ASN A 82 -6.47 1.62 5.70
CA ASN A 82 -5.99 1.05 6.95
C ASN A 82 -4.45 0.98 7.04
N PHE A 83 -3.74 0.80 5.93
CA PHE A 83 -2.27 0.80 5.90
C PHE A 83 -1.69 2.21 5.88
N ILE A 84 -2.39 3.18 5.28
CA ILE A 84 -2.04 4.60 5.35
C ILE A 84 -2.08 5.05 6.82
N ASP A 85 -3.13 4.66 7.53
CA ASP A 85 -3.27 4.94 8.97
C ASP A 85 -2.17 4.26 9.83
N GLN A 86 -1.55 3.19 9.31
CA GLN A 86 -0.43 2.47 9.94
C GLN A 86 0.96 3.00 9.55
N GLY A 87 1.05 4.01 8.67
CA GLY A 87 2.31 4.64 8.29
C GLY A 87 2.78 4.37 6.87
N LEU A 88 1.95 3.78 6.00
CA LEU A 88 2.19 3.85 4.56
C LEU A 88 2.08 5.31 4.11
N HIS A 89 3.21 5.89 3.73
CA HIS A 89 3.33 7.31 3.40
C HIS A 89 3.03 7.61 1.94
N ALA A 90 3.58 6.83 1.01
CA ALA A 90 3.43 7.07 -0.41
C ALA A 90 3.01 5.81 -1.17
N LEU A 91 2.09 5.99 -2.11
CA LEU A 91 1.57 4.92 -2.96
C LEU A 91 1.61 5.35 -4.44
N ALA A 92 2.52 4.77 -5.21
CA ALA A 92 2.51 4.84 -6.66
C ALA A 92 1.54 3.78 -7.20
N ILE A 93 0.59 4.19 -8.04
CA ILE A 93 -0.40 3.28 -8.64
C ILE A 93 -0.22 3.27 -10.15
N GLU A 94 -0.04 2.08 -10.70
CA GLU A 94 -0.02 1.79 -12.12
C GLU A 94 -1.19 0.86 -12.46
N ILE A 95 -2.08 1.32 -13.32
CA ILE A 95 -3.17 0.48 -13.82
C ILE A 95 -2.63 -0.29 -15.02
N ILE A 96 -2.63 -1.62 -14.92
CA ILE A 96 -2.28 -2.50 -16.03
C ILE A 96 -3.54 -2.62 -16.90
N GLU A 97 -3.48 -2.08 -18.12
CA GLU A 97 -4.55 -2.26 -19.09
C GLU A 97 -4.48 -3.71 -19.60
N SER A 98 -5.59 -4.44 -19.49
CA SER A 98 -5.70 -5.73 -20.18
C SER A 98 -5.98 -5.44 -21.65
N PRO A 99 -5.20 -6.03 -22.59
CA PRO A 99 -5.37 -5.81 -24.02
C PRO A 99 -6.74 -6.29 -24.54
#